data_AF-M3H142-F1
#
_entry.id   AF-M3H142-F1
#
_cell.length_a   1.000
_cell.length_b   1.000
_cell.length_c   1.000
_cell.angle_alpha   90.00
_cell.angle_beta   90.00
_cell.angle_gamma   90.00
#
_symmetry.space_group_name_H-M   'P 1'
#
loop_
_entity.id
_entity.type
_entity.pdbx_description
1 polymer ?
#
loop_
_entity_poly.entity_id
_entity_poly.type
_entity_poly.pdbx_seq_one_letter_code
_entity_poly.pdbx_strand_id
1 'polypeptide(L)'
;MAERPPLLSVVIPIYNEEKTIPELTKRLGVLKNLLSSKHSFRKEDLEILFVNDGSRDESFRVLKKFCSQTEGYRLVNLSRNYGHQTAITAGIDTALGISVAVMDGDLQDPPEFVCDLYSKLLEGYDVVYAKRKKDRENLGLNF
;
A
#
# COMPACT_ATOMS: atom_id res chain seq x y z
N MET A 1 -7.06 -14.79 -22.22
CA MET A 1 -8.11 -14.55 -21.21
C MET A 1 -7.89 -13.14 -20.70
N ALA A 2 -8.91 -12.28 -20.65
CA ALA A 2 -8.74 -10.97 -20.04
C ALA A 2 -8.44 -11.18 -18.55
N GLU A 3 -7.28 -10.71 -18.09
CA GLU A 3 -6.97 -10.73 -16.66
C GLU A 3 -7.97 -9.82 -15.95
N ARG A 4 -8.65 -10.37 -14.94
CA ARG A 4 -9.55 -9.59 -14.10
C ARG A 4 -8.73 -8.60 -13.27
N PRO A 5 -9.26 -7.40 -12.95
CA PRO A 5 -8.56 -6.47 -12.06
C PRO A 5 -8.30 -7.10 -10.68
N PRO A 6 -7.22 -6.70 -9.98
CA PRO A 6 -7.04 -7.01 -8.57
C PRO A 6 -8.25 -6.58 -7.73
N LEU A 7 -8.47 -7.20 -6.59
CA LEU A 7 -9.55 -6.78 -5.68
C LEU A 7 -9.16 -5.50 -4.94
N LEU A 8 -7.88 -5.37 -4.57
CA LEU A 8 -7.35 -4.27 -3.79
C LEU A 8 -6.01 -3.79 -4.34
N SER A 9 -5.88 -2.48 -4.50
CA SER A 9 -4.60 -1.79 -4.66
C SER A 9 -4.23 -1.05 -3.38
N VAL A 10 -3.01 -1.23 -2.90
CA VAL A 10 -2.45 -0.43 -1.80
C VAL A 10 -1.46 0.57 -2.39
N VAL A 11 -1.85 1.84 -2.38
CA VAL A 11 -1.05 2.96 -2.89
C VAL A 11 -0.18 3.50 -1.78
N ILE A 12 1.14 3.56 -2.02
CA ILE A 12 2.13 3.97 -1.04
C ILE A 12 3.04 5.05 -1.68
N PRO A 13 2.84 6.34 -1.39
CA PRO A 13 3.75 7.39 -1.82
C PRO A 13 5.09 7.27 -1.08
N ILE A 14 6.19 7.48 -1.80
CA ILE A 14 7.56 7.35 -1.28
C ILE A 14 8.37 8.59 -1.66
N TYR A 15 8.99 9.23 -0.68
CA TYR A 15 9.98 10.28 -0.90
C TYR A 15 11.12 10.22 0.12
N ASN A 16 12.30 9.81 -0.35
CA ASN A 16 13.53 9.65 0.45
C ASN A 16 13.38 8.69 1.65
N GLU A 17 12.94 7.46 1.40
CA GLU A 17 12.65 6.45 2.42
C GLU A 17 13.50 5.17 2.26
N GLU A 18 14.72 5.28 1.70
CA GLU A 18 15.60 4.12 1.41
C GLU A 18 15.81 3.20 2.62
N LYS A 19 15.78 3.77 3.83
CA LYS A 19 16.00 3.07 5.10
C LYS A 19 14.76 2.31 5.59
N THR A 20 13.57 2.76 5.21
CA THR A 20 12.29 2.20 5.68
C THR A 20 11.79 1.09 4.74
N ILE A 21 12.10 1.19 3.44
CA ILE A 21 11.69 0.24 2.40
C ILE A 21 11.94 -1.24 2.76
N PRO A 22 13.08 -1.66 3.35
CA PRO A 22 13.30 -3.06 3.71
C PRO A 22 12.27 -3.61 4.71
N GLU A 23 11.94 -2.86 5.76
CA GLU A 23 10.95 -3.31 6.74
C GLU A 23 9.53 -3.15 6.18
N LEU A 24 9.26 -2.09 5.40
CA LEU A 24 7.98 -1.89 4.72
C LEU A 24 7.62 -3.09 3.83
N THR A 25 8.53 -3.52 2.95
CA THR A 25 8.30 -4.67 2.06
C THR A 25 8.06 -5.98 2.81
N LYS A 26 8.74 -6.19 3.95
CA LYS A 26 8.51 -7.34 4.83
C LYS A 26 7.10 -7.31 5.43
N ARG A 27 6.66 -6.16 5.95
CA ARG A 27 5.31 -6.00 6.55
C ARG A 27 4.20 -6.09 5.51
N LEU A 28 4.44 -5.62 4.28
CA LEU A 28 3.53 -5.85 3.15
C LEU A 28 3.41 -7.34 2.80
N GLY A 29 4.48 -8.12 2.99
CA GLY A 29 4.41 -9.58 2.94
C GLY A 29 3.51 -10.19 4.01
N VAL A 30 3.51 -9.63 5.23
CA VAL A 30 2.59 -10.03 6.32
C VAL A 30 1.16 -9.67 5.96
N LEU A 31 0.90 -8.45 5.47
CA LEU A 31 -0.41 -8.03 4.97
C LEU A 31 -0.94 -9.01 3.91
N LYS A 32 -0.11 -9.40 2.94
CA LYS A 32 -0.49 -10.38 1.91
C LYS A 32 -0.95 -11.71 2.52
N ASN A 33 -0.23 -12.22 3.52
CA ASN A 33 -0.60 -13.44 4.21
C ASN A 33 -1.91 -13.29 5.01
N LEU A 34 -2.13 -12.14 5.64
CA LEU A 34 -3.38 -11.83 6.35
C LEU A 34 -4.57 -11.80 5.40
N LEU A 35 -4.45 -11.11 4.26
CA LEU A 35 -5.49 -11.07 3.23
C LEU A 35 -5.78 -12.46 2.64
N SER A 36 -4.74 -13.26 2.38
CA SER A 36 -4.92 -14.64 1.90
C SER A 36 -5.66 -15.51 2.92
N SER A 37 -5.31 -15.41 4.21
CA SER A 37 -5.92 -16.23 5.27
C SER A 37 -7.33 -15.79 5.68
N LYS A 38 -7.60 -14.47 5.75
CA LYS A 38 -8.90 -13.93 6.19
C LYS A 38 -9.90 -13.72 5.06
N HIS A 39 -9.43 -13.46 3.83
CA HIS A 39 -10.27 -13.08 2.69
C HIS A 39 -10.00 -13.91 1.44
N SER A 40 -9.24 -15.00 1.54
CA SER A 40 -8.96 -15.92 0.42
C SER A 40 -8.30 -15.26 -0.79
N PHE A 41 -7.54 -14.19 -0.57
CA PHE A 41 -6.79 -13.52 -1.64
C PHE A 41 -5.77 -14.47 -2.27
N ARG A 42 -5.78 -14.51 -3.59
CA ARG A 42 -4.72 -15.08 -4.43
C ARG A 42 -3.65 -14.02 -4.72
N LYS A 43 -2.58 -14.43 -5.41
CA LYS A 43 -1.47 -13.52 -5.71
C LYS A 43 -1.89 -12.33 -6.56
N GLU A 44 -2.80 -12.55 -7.49
CA GLU A 44 -3.34 -11.55 -8.43
C GLU A 44 -4.44 -10.65 -7.83
N ASP A 45 -4.91 -10.96 -6.61
CA ASP A 45 -5.96 -10.17 -5.95
C ASP A 45 -5.45 -8.89 -5.29
N LEU A 46 -4.13 -8.81 -5.04
CA LEU A 46 -3.50 -7.69 -4.37
C LEU A 46 -2.44 -7.05 -5.27
N GLU A 47 -2.60 -5.75 -5.48
CA GLU A 47 -1.57 -4.89 -6.03
C GLU A 47 -0.99 -4.03 -4.91
N ILE A 48 0.33 -4.02 -4.78
CA ILE A 48 1.05 -3.01 -4.00
C ILE A 48 1.67 -2.03 -5.00
N LEU A 49 1.25 -0.78 -4.94
CA LEU A 49 1.69 0.27 -5.84
C LEU A 49 2.51 1.31 -5.09
N PHE A 50 3.83 1.27 -5.26
CA PHE A 50 4.70 2.34 -4.80
C PHE A 50 4.67 3.51 -5.80
N VAL A 51 4.54 4.74 -5.29
CA VAL A 51 4.65 5.96 -6.09
C VAL A 51 5.87 6.74 -5.61
N ASN A 52 6.99 6.62 -6.33
CA ASN A 52 8.18 7.42 -6.04
C ASN A 52 7.96 8.87 -6.48
N ASP A 53 7.87 9.78 -5.51
CA ASP A 53 7.68 11.22 -5.71
C ASP A 53 9.02 11.95 -5.92
N GLY A 54 9.80 11.46 -6.88
CA GLY A 54 11.08 12.07 -7.25
C GLY A 54 12.13 12.07 -6.13
N SER A 55 12.26 10.95 -5.41
CA SER A 55 13.33 10.75 -4.41
C SER A 55 14.72 11.05 -4.98
N ARG A 56 15.59 11.56 -4.11
CA ARG A 56 17.00 11.90 -4.39
C ARG A 56 18.00 10.94 -3.74
N ASP A 57 17.52 10.03 -2.90
CA ASP A 57 18.28 8.94 -2.31
C ASP A 57 18.13 7.63 -3.14
N GLU A 58 18.52 6.49 -2.58
CA GLU A 58 18.45 5.21 -3.31
C GLU A 58 17.03 4.60 -3.36
N SER A 59 15.99 5.26 -2.83
CA SER A 59 14.61 4.73 -2.77
C SER A 59 14.12 4.20 -4.11
N PHE A 60 14.27 4.99 -5.18
CA PHE A 60 13.87 4.59 -6.53
C PHE A 60 14.60 3.32 -6.98
N ARG A 61 15.92 3.26 -6.79
CA ARG A 61 16.74 2.15 -7.24
C ARG A 61 16.38 0.87 -6.50
N VAL A 62 16.21 0.95 -5.18
CA VAL A 62 15.83 -0.19 -4.33
C VAL A 62 14.45 -0.70 -4.73
N LEU A 63 13.45 0.18 -4.82
CA LEU A 63 12.08 -0.19 -5.21
C LEU A 63 12.00 -0.74 -6.63
N LYS A 64 12.72 -0.14 -7.59
CA LYS A 64 12.76 -0.62 -8.98
C LYS A 64 13.28 -2.05 -9.05
N LYS A 65 14.37 -2.33 -8.33
CA LYS A 65 14.93 -3.69 -8.24
C LYS A 65 13.92 -4.65 -7.61
N PHE A 66 13.35 -4.28 -6.46
CA PHE A 66 12.40 -5.10 -5.73
C PHE A 66 11.16 -5.44 -6.55
N CYS A 67 10.52 -4.45 -7.19
CA CYS A 67 9.32 -4.65 -8.00
C CYS A 67 9.60 -5.49 -9.26
N SER A 68 10.80 -5.37 -9.86
CA SER A 68 11.16 -6.21 -11.02
C SER A 68 11.32 -7.70 -10.70
N GLN A 69 11.43 -8.05 -9.41
CA GLN A 69 11.66 -9.41 -8.93
C GLN A 69 10.48 -9.99 -8.14
N THR A 70 9.46 -9.17 -7.85
CA THR A 70 8.36 -9.54 -6.93
C THR A 70 7.01 -9.30 -7.58
N GLU A 71 6.31 -10.38 -7.90
CA GLU A 71 4.96 -10.35 -8.46
C GLU A 71 3.95 -9.69 -7.49
N GLY A 72 3.03 -8.90 -8.03
CA GLY A 72 2.05 -8.13 -7.27
C GLY A 72 2.56 -6.79 -6.74
N TYR A 73 3.80 -6.41 -7.03
CA TYR A 73 4.37 -5.10 -6.68
C TYR A 73 4.68 -4.29 -7.92
N ARG A 74 4.21 -3.05 -7.96
CA ARG A 74 4.41 -2.09 -9.05
C ARG A 74 5.02 -0.80 -8.53
N LEU A 75 5.70 -0.10 -9.43
CA LEU A 75 6.33 1.18 -9.15
C LEU A 75 5.95 2.20 -10.23
N VAL A 76 5.36 3.30 -9.81
CA VAL A 76 5.23 4.53 -10.59
C VAL A 76 6.33 5.49 -10.15
N ASN A 77 7.07 6.04 -11.11
CA ASN A 77 8.14 6.98 -10.85
C ASN A 77 7.77 8.34 -11.43
N LEU A 78 7.49 9.31 -10.58
CA LEU A 78 7.22 10.68 -11.01
C LEU A 78 8.51 11.36 -11.48
N SER A 79 8.40 12.27 -12.44
CA SER A 79 9.56 12.91 -13.08
C SER A 79 10.36 13.83 -12.14
N ARG A 80 9.75 14.27 -11.05
CA ARG A 80 10.31 15.08 -9.96
C ARG A 80 9.38 14.98 -8.75
N ASN A 81 9.75 15.63 -7.65
CA ASN A 81 8.86 15.78 -6.50
C ASN A 81 7.73 16.76 -6.83
N TYR A 82 6.49 16.29 -6.70
CA TYR A 82 5.24 17.05 -6.85
C TYR A 82 4.46 17.19 -5.54
N GLY A 83 4.96 16.58 -4.47
CA GLY A 83 4.33 16.59 -3.16
C GLY A 83 3.41 15.40 -2.93
N HIS A 84 3.25 15.11 -1.65
CA HIS A 84 2.59 13.90 -1.14
C HIS A 84 1.19 13.66 -1.72
N GLN A 85 0.33 14.69 -1.75
CA GLN A 85 -1.04 14.55 -2.28
C GLN A 85 -1.04 14.22 -3.77
N THR A 86 -0.14 14.82 -4.56
CA THR A 86 -0.01 14.52 -5.99
C THR A 86 0.45 13.08 -6.21
N ALA A 87 1.37 12.58 -5.38
CA ALA A 87 1.81 11.19 -5.43
C ALA A 87 0.67 10.21 -5.11
N ILE A 88 -0.16 10.51 -4.11
CA ILE A 88 -1.37 9.74 -3.81
C ILE A 88 -2.31 9.74 -5.02
N THR A 89 -2.64 10.92 -5.56
CA THR A 89 -3.55 11.03 -6.73
C THR A 89 -3.03 10.23 -7.92
N ALA A 90 -1.74 10.38 -8.27
CA ALA A 90 -1.14 9.60 -9.34
C ALA A 90 -1.20 8.09 -9.09
N GLY A 91 -1.06 7.66 -7.83
CA GLY A 91 -1.22 6.27 -7.44
C GLY A 91 -2.65 5.77 -7.61
N ILE A 92 -3.65 6.54 -7.16
CA ILE A 92 -5.07 6.20 -7.33
C ILE A 92 -5.44 6.11 -8.81
N ASP A 93 -5.01 7.08 -9.62
CA ASP A 93 -5.30 7.13 -11.07
C ASP A 93 -4.70 5.97 -11.85
N THR A 94 -3.66 5.32 -11.31
CA THR A 94 -2.91 4.23 -11.98
C THR A 94 -3.04 2.87 -11.29
N ALA A 95 -3.80 2.82 -10.19
CA ALA A 95 -4.17 1.62 -9.48
C ALA A 95 -5.08 0.75 -10.36
N LEU A 96 -4.88 -0.57 -10.30
CA LEU A 96 -5.65 -1.53 -11.09
C LEU A 96 -6.80 -2.17 -10.30
N GLY A 97 -6.79 -2.02 -8.98
CA GLY A 97 -7.71 -2.67 -8.07
C GLY A 97 -9.13 -2.13 -8.14
N ILE A 98 -10.10 -3.00 -7.83
CA ILE A 98 -11.51 -2.60 -7.67
C ILE A 98 -11.67 -1.67 -6.46
N SER A 99 -10.88 -1.88 -5.41
CA SER A 99 -10.79 -1.01 -4.24
C SER A 99 -9.37 -0.48 -4.07
N VAL A 100 -9.24 0.69 -3.43
CA VAL A 100 -7.94 1.33 -3.20
C VAL A 100 -7.80 1.69 -1.73
N ALA A 101 -6.70 1.25 -1.12
CA ALA A 101 -6.23 1.74 0.17
C ALA A 101 -5.01 2.64 -0.05
N VAL A 102 -4.91 3.72 0.72
CA VAL A 102 -3.76 4.63 0.72
C VAL A 102 -3.10 4.57 2.09
N MET A 103 -1.77 4.46 2.13
CA MET A 103 -0.99 4.51 3.36
C MET A 103 0.42 5.05 3.13
N ASP A 104 1.05 5.57 4.17
CA ASP A 104 2.42 6.10 4.10
C ASP A 104 3.48 4.99 4.19
N GLY A 105 4.64 5.22 3.58
CA GLY A 105 5.77 4.30 3.60
C GLY A 105 6.62 4.35 4.87
N ASP A 106 6.37 5.33 5.76
CA ASP A 106 7.20 5.63 6.93
C ASP A 106 7.04 4.68 8.13
N LEU A 107 6.12 3.71 8.02
CA LEU A 107 5.79 2.68 9.03
C LEU A 107 5.14 3.19 10.32
N GLN A 108 4.67 4.45 10.38
CA GLN A 108 3.89 4.91 11.53
C GLN A 108 2.59 4.10 11.70
N ASP A 109 1.92 3.83 10.58
CA ASP A 109 0.76 2.96 10.53
C ASP A 109 1.13 1.58 9.95
N PRO A 110 0.92 0.48 10.72
CA PRO A 110 1.04 -0.90 10.25
C PRO A 110 0.34 -1.18 8.92
N PRO A 111 1.03 -1.71 7.87
CA PRO A 111 0.36 -2.18 6.66
C PRO A 111 -0.73 -3.23 6.94
N GLU A 112 -0.57 -4.02 8.01
CA GLU A 112 -1.52 -5.06 8.40
C GLU A 112 -2.93 -4.51 8.68
N PHE A 113 -3.04 -3.24 9.07
CA PHE A 113 -4.33 -2.57 9.29
C PHE A 113 -5.17 -2.45 8.02
N VAL A 114 -4.55 -2.49 6.84
CA VAL A 114 -5.28 -2.54 5.57
C VAL A 114 -6.19 -3.76 5.49
N CYS A 115 -5.81 -4.89 6.10
CA CYS A 115 -6.67 -6.09 6.14
C CYS A 115 -7.96 -5.84 6.95
N ASP A 116 -7.87 -5.09 8.04
CA ASP A 116 -9.03 -4.78 8.87
C ASP A 116 -9.91 -3.70 8.19
N LEU A 117 -9.31 -2.71 7.53
CA LEU A 117 -10.03 -1.75 6.69
C LEU A 117 -10.78 -2.44 5.55
N TYR A 118 -10.14 -3.43 4.90
CA TYR A 118 -10.78 -4.21 3.85
C TYR A 118 -11.94 -5.06 4.39
N SER A 119 -11.80 -5.64 5.59
CA SER A 119 -12.91 -6.35 6.26
C SER A 119 -14.12 -5.44 6.43
N LYS A 120 -13.89 -4.18 6.85
CA LYS A 120 -14.96 -3.18 6.99
C LYS A 120 -15.54 -2.78 5.64
N LEU A 121 -14.72 -2.58 4.62
CA LEU A 121 -15.19 -2.26 3.27
C LEU A 121 -16.19 -3.33 2.77
N LEU A 122 -15.93 -4.61 3.04
CA LEU A 122 -16.82 -5.72 2.67
C LEU A 122 -18.16 -5.75 3.42
N GLU A 123 -18.32 -5.00 4.52
CA GLU A 123 -19.62 -4.81 5.20
C GLU A 123 -20.57 -3.89 4.39
N GLY A 124 -20.09 -3.31 3.28
CA GLY A 124 -20.89 -2.49 2.37
C GLY A 124 -20.66 -0.98 2.50
N TYR A 125 -19.57 -0.55 3.15
CA TYR A 125 -19.19 0.86 3.21
C TYR A 125 -18.44 1.28 1.94
N ASP A 126 -18.72 2.48 1.43
CA ASP A 126 -17.99 3.02 0.28
C ASP A 126 -16.59 3.54 0.66
N VAL A 127 -16.43 4.04 1.90
CA VAL A 127 -15.19 4.63 2.41
C VAL A 127 -14.99 4.22 3.87
N VAL A 128 -13.78 3.76 4.20
CA VAL A 128 -13.37 3.40 5.56
C VAL A 128 -12.05 4.11 5.89
N TYR A 129 -11.94 4.70 7.08
CA TYR A 129 -10.71 5.35 7.55
C TYR A 129 -10.32 4.82 8.92
N ALA A 130 -9.01 4.73 9.18
CA ALA A 130 -8.49 4.31 10.47
C ALA A 130 -8.41 5.51 11.42
N LYS A 131 -8.91 5.37 12.66
CA LYS A 131 -8.74 6.38 13.71
C LYS A 131 -7.88 5.85 14.83
N ARG A 132 -6.77 6.54 15.12
CA ARG A 132 -5.92 6.25 16.29
C ARG A 132 -6.70 6.44 17.60
N LYS A 133 -6.72 5.42 18.46
CA LYS A 133 -7.15 5.59 19.86
C LYS A 133 -6.09 6.38 20.62
N LYS A 134 -6.54 7.38 21.40
CA LYS A 134 -5.65 8.30 22.13
C LYS A 134 -5.07 7.72 23.42
N ASP A 135 -5.42 6.50 23.78
CA ASP A 135 -5.02 5.91 25.05
C ASP A 135 -3.69 5.18 24.88
N ARG A 136 -2.66 5.80 25.47
CA ARG A 136 -1.31 5.26 25.67
C ARG A 136 -1.42 3.88 26.33
N GLU A 137 -1.39 2.82 25.53
CA GLU A 137 -0.78 1.51 25.79
C GLU A 137 -1.26 0.39 24.84
N ASN A 138 -2.27 0.62 24.00
CA ASN A 138 -2.68 -0.36 23.00
C ASN A 138 -2.93 0.27 21.63
N LEU A 139 -2.15 -0.17 20.63
CA LEU A 139 -2.36 0.10 19.20
C LEU A 139 -3.65 -0.60 18.71
N GLY A 140 -4.80 -0.05 19.07
CA GLY A 140 -6.10 -0.48 18.56
C GLY A 140 -6.68 0.55 17.61
N LEU A 141 -7.24 0.10 16.49
CA LEU A 141 -8.00 0.93 15.57
C LEU A 141 -9.48 0.97 15.95
N ASN A 142 -10.09 2.14 15.76
CA ASN A 142 -11.53 2.26 15.54
C ASN A 142 -11.75 2.58 14.05
N PHE A 143 -12.81 2.01 13.49
CA PHE A 143 -13.28 2.21 12.12
C PHE A 143 -14.57 3.00 12.13
#